data_AF-M1RQW2-F1
#
_entry.id   AF-M1RQW2-F1
#
_cell.length_a   1.000
_cell.length_b   1.000
_cell.length_c   1.000
_cell.angle_alpha   90.00
_cell.angle_beta   90.00
_cell.angle_gamma   90.00
#
_symmetry.space_group_name_H-M   'P 1'
#
loop_
_entity.id
_entity.type
_entity.pdbx_description
1 polymer ?
#
loop_
_entity_poly.entity_id
_entity_poly.type
_entity_poly.pdbx_seq_one_letter_code
_entity_poly.pdbx_strand_id
1 'polypeptide(L)'
;MLVNLKLKSSKGFSLITVLGLTLIISLIGATAMYISLIDNKLTGANAKYELADKAAEYGLLQAVNSIQANGFCYNTTNNGSDGLATYSTQIQRSSNVCFVKSTGQVGNAKVVKTAIIQYYYGIGLYTVRGGVNASYNGGRLSGCDKANSCYVPAFITSGSINLNGAQTYSCQVDNGSQNIFGNPAIINGVKFIDLTPLFFNVNCENSQRDSNCSYGLNNALEDTFATDPNTNIKDFYIDQYNQVVLTNTVENNLYTPPTPTPCHIDYNNNLNLGNLTSSGSCYIKRRGVDIYGTLPSGVQYTIYIIRRNNGNNASGTILENVNGNTPTSQNNYNIPNYNLTIYTNQPITISDGLFNTRLITDNNITYSYNGNVQLNNGVPYTTYTNQNDGNPYCYLQNDIIIQGYDNSSEGNNKPQIGLVGDNEAQNGYYTVDLYTSNTDLFVREIIFNDSSNNYFANSLAYIYSDSFPANLPPTNNLQSIQDCQNNIYQCGWTYYPDYPYYQEQTSENVYFGNDINNNLAPSLLINNNSVVLGSSESFSGIYFGEDVNYISRYYEASVNGFLVRNFPPNLSLNIQFDNNTNFQFNKSAINALSNEFWFVQPVQCVQDNPQPYTQMIQTELTAY
;
A
#
# COMPACT_ATOMS: atom_id res chain seq x y z
N MET A 1 20.74 -34.67 -123.03
CA MET A 1 21.29 -35.40 -121.86
C MET A 1 21.65 -34.36 -120.81
N LEU A 2 21.04 -34.42 -119.62
CA LEU A 2 21.43 -33.70 -118.37
C LEU A 2 21.43 -32.16 -118.46
N VAL A 3 20.59 -31.39 -117.76
CA VAL A 3 20.40 -31.38 -116.30
C VAL A 3 18.98 -30.85 -116.03
N ASN A 4 18.03 -31.75 -115.79
CA ASN A 4 16.69 -31.42 -115.29
C ASN A 4 16.42 -32.20 -113.99
N LEU A 5 17.43 -32.27 -113.12
CA LEU A 5 17.43 -33.10 -111.91
C LEU A 5 18.27 -32.43 -110.80
N LYS A 6 17.80 -31.29 -110.27
CA LYS A 6 18.26 -30.81 -108.94
C LYS A 6 17.31 -29.85 -108.21
N LEU A 7 16.00 -29.96 -108.42
CA LEU A 7 14.98 -29.17 -107.68
C LEU A 7 13.92 -30.01 -106.94
N LYS A 8 14.13 -31.33 -106.80
CA LYS A 8 13.22 -32.23 -106.04
C LYS A 8 13.75 -32.69 -104.68
N SER A 9 14.96 -32.31 -104.28
CA SER A 9 15.60 -32.80 -103.04
C SER A 9 15.50 -31.86 -101.82
N SER A 10 15.03 -30.62 -101.97
CA SER A 10 15.08 -29.60 -100.91
C SER A 10 13.75 -29.29 -100.21
N LYS A 11 12.61 -29.79 -100.75
CA LYS A 11 11.28 -29.54 -100.15
C LYS A 11 11.05 -30.33 -98.85
N GLY A 12 11.61 -31.54 -98.74
CA GLY A 12 11.54 -32.35 -97.51
C GLY A 12 12.41 -31.78 -96.39
N PHE A 13 13.59 -31.27 -96.71
CA PHE A 13 14.48 -30.63 -95.74
C PHE A 13 13.89 -29.32 -95.22
N SER A 14 13.38 -28.45 -96.11
CA SER A 14 12.72 -27.19 -95.70
C SER A 14 11.50 -27.43 -94.82
N LEU A 15 10.71 -28.48 -95.08
CA LEU A 15 9.54 -28.82 -94.27
C LEU A 15 9.95 -29.28 -92.87
N ILE A 16 10.99 -30.12 -92.75
CA ILE A 16 11.54 -30.58 -91.47
C ILE A 16 12.14 -29.42 -90.68
N THR A 17 12.88 -28.51 -91.34
CA THR A 17 13.44 -27.32 -90.69
C THR A 17 12.35 -26.37 -90.20
N VAL A 18 11.29 -26.16 -90.99
CA VAL A 18 10.13 -25.35 -90.58
C VAL A 18 9.41 -26.02 -89.41
N LEU A 19 9.12 -27.32 -89.46
CA LEU A 19 8.49 -28.07 -88.35
C LEU A 19 9.34 -28.04 -87.07
N GLY A 20 10.67 -28.18 -87.20
CA GLY A 20 11.59 -28.05 -86.08
C GLY A 20 11.56 -26.65 -85.47
N LEU A 21 11.54 -25.60 -86.31
CA LEU A 21 11.40 -24.22 -85.87
C LEU A 21 10.03 -23.94 -85.22
N THR A 22 8.92 -24.43 -85.77
CA THR A 22 7.60 -24.27 -85.13
C THR A 22 7.51 -25.02 -83.81
N LEU A 23 8.11 -26.22 -83.71
CA LEU A 23 8.20 -26.95 -82.45
C LEU A 23 8.97 -26.12 -81.41
N ILE A 24 10.15 -25.60 -81.77
CA ILE A 24 10.98 -24.77 -80.89
C ILE A 24 10.23 -23.49 -80.48
N ILE A 25 9.58 -22.78 -81.41
CA ILE A 25 8.81 -21.57 -81.12
C ILE A 25 7.61 -21.89 -80.21
N SER A 26 6.93 -23.03 -80.42
CA SER A 26 5.84 -23.48 -79.55
C SER A 26 6.34 -23.82 -78.15
N LEU A 27 7.52 -24.43 -78.02
CA LEU A 27 8.15 -24.75 -76.75
C LEU A 27 8.50 -23.46 -75.99
N ILE A 28 9.14 -22.51 -76.66
CA ILE A 28 9.48 -21.19 -76.11
C ILE A 28 8.20 -20.45 -75.66
N GLY A 29 7.16 -20.43 -76.51
CA GLY A 29 5.88 -19.81 -76.19
C GLY A 29 5.17 -20.46 -75.00
N ALA A 30 5.17 -21.79 -74.92
CA ALA A 30 4.60 -22.52 -73.79
C ALA A 30 5.39 -22.28 -72.50
N THR A 31 6.73 -22.26 -72.54
CA THR A 31 7.55 -21.92 -71.37
C THR A 31 7.37 -20.46 -70.93
N ALA A 32 7.27 -19.51 -71.87
CA ALA A 32 7.05 -18.10 -71.53
C ALA A 32 5.67 -17.89 -70.87
N MET A 33 4.64 -18.57 -71.39
CA MET A 33 3.30 -18.56 -70.79
C MET A 33 3.31 -19.20 -69.40
N TYR A 34 4.03 -20.32 -69.23
CA TYR A 34 4.15 -21.01 -67.94
C TYR A 34 4.90 -20.15 -66.90
N ILE A 35 5.99 -19.49 -67.30
CA ILE A 35 6.73 -18.54 -66.45
C ILE A 35 5.81 -17.39 -66.02
N SER A 36 5.08 -16.78 -66.96
CA SER A 36 4.14 -15.69 -66.63
C SER A 36 3.03 -16.13 -65.67
N LEU A 37 2.55 -17.37 -65.80
CA LEU A 37 1.53 -17.94 -64.92
C LEU A 37 2.06 -18.19 -63.50
N ILE A 38 3.32 -18.64 -63.38
CA ILE A 38 4.00 -18.76 -62.09
C ILE A 38 4.23 -17.40 -61.45
N ASP A 39 4.72 -16.43 -62.23
CA ASP A 39 5.05 -15.09 -61.73
C ASP A 39 3.80 -14.36 -61.20
N ASN A 40 2.67 -14.53 -61.89
CA ASN A 40 1.39 -13.99 -61.46
C ASN A 40 0.86 -14.66 -60.17
N LYS A 41 1.05 -15.98 -60.03
CA LYS A 41 0.75 -16.70 -58.78
C LYS A 41 1.66 -16.27 -57.63
N LEU A 42 2.96 -16.06 -57.90
CA LEU A 42 3.94 -15.60 -56.93
C LEU A 42 3.60 -14.20 -56.42
N THR A 43 3.27 -13.29 -57.34
CA THR A 43 2.83 -11.92 -57.03
C THR A 43 1.55 -11.93 -56.20
N GLY A 44 0.56 -12.75 -56.56
CA GLY A 44 -0.67 -12.89 -55.79
C GLY A 44 -0.46 -13.50 -54.40
N ALA A 45 0.48 -14.43 -54.25
CA ALA A 45 0.85 -15.00 -52.96
C ALA A 45 1.58 -13.97 -52.07
N ASN A 46 2.52 -13.21 -52.64
CA ASN A 46 3.25 -12.17 -51.91
C ASN A 46 2.32 -11.04 -51.45
N ALA A 47 1.38 -10.62 -52.29
CA ALA A 47 0.38 -9.61 -51.91
C ALA A 47 -0.51 -10.09 -50.74
N LYS A 48 -0.96 -11.36 -50.76
CA LYS A 48 -1.72 -11.94 -49.63
C LYS A 48 -0.88 -12.06 -48.36
N TYR A 49 0.40 -12.39 -48.50
CA TYR A 49 1.33 -12.44 -47.38
C TYR A 49 1.54 -11.07 -46.74
N GLU A 50 1.82 -10.02 -47.51
CA GLU A 50 2.02 -8.66 -46.99
C GLU A 50 0.77 -8.13 -46.27
N LEU A 51 -0.43 -8.44 -46.81
CA LEU A 51 -1.68 -8.10 -46.16
C LEU A 51 -1.88 -8.86 -44.84
N ALA A 52 -1.55 -10.15 -44.79
CA ALA A 52 -1.59 -10.93 -43.56
C ALA A 52 -0.55 -10.46 -42.52
N ASP A 53 0.64 -10.06 -42.95
CA ASP A 53 1.70 -9.51 -42.08
C ASP A 53 1.27 -8.19 -41.43
N LYS A 54 0.70 -7.27 -42.22
CA LYS A 54 0.16 -5.99 -41.73
C LYS A 54 -1.01 -6.21 -40.77
N ALA A 55 -1.91 -7.15 -41.05
CA ALA A 55 -3.00 -7.47 -40.15
C ALA A 55 -2.52 -8.04 -38.81
N ALA A 56 -1.50 -8.89 -38.81
CA ALA A 56 -0.87 -9.40 -37.59
C ALA A 56 -0.19 -8.26 -36.80
N GLU A 57 0.44 -7.31 -37.47
CA GLU A 57 1.05 -6.15 -36.83
C GLU A 57 0.00 -5.20 -36.23
N TYR A 58 -1.07 -4.93 -36.98
CA TYR A 58 -2.20 -4.14 -36.50
C TYR A 58 -2.82 -4.78 -35.26
N GLY A 59 -3.06 -6.09 -35.29
CA GLY A 59 -3.58 -6.82 -34.14
C GLY A 59 -2.65 -6.76 -32.92
N LEU A 60 -1.33 -6.73 -33.12
CA LEU A 60 -0.34 -6.60 -32.05
C LEU A 60 -0.31 -5.18 -31.47
N LEU A 61 -0.34 -4.15 -32.32
CA LEU A 61 -0.42 -2.74 -31.90
C LEU A 61 -1.71 -2.45 -31.12
N GLN A 62 -2.84 -3.04 -31.52
CA GLN A 62 -4.09 -2.95 -30.78
C GLN A 62 -3.99 -3.57 -29.38
N ALA A 63 -3.29 -4.70 -29.25
CA ALA A 63 -3.03 -5.30 -27.94
C ALA A 63 -2.10 -4.44 -27.07
N VAL A 64 -1.02 -3.89 -27.64
CA VAL A 64 -0.13 -2.94 -26.93
C VAL A 64 -0.92 -1.74 -26.43
N ASN A 65 -1.70 -1.09 -27.30
CA ASN A 65 -2.52 0.06 -26.95
C ASN A 65 -3.55 -0.28 -25.86
N SER A 66 -4.16 -1.47 -25.92
CA SER A 66 -5.13 -1.90 -24.90
C SER A 66 -4.46 -2.15 -23.54
N ILE A 67 -3.28 -2.78 -23.52
CA ILE A 67 -2.52 -3.05 -22.28
C ILE A 67 -2.03 -1.74 -21.68
N GLN A 68 -1.51 -0.83 -22.52
CA GLN A 68 -1.10 0.51 -22.10
C GLN A 68 -2.27 1.33 -21.57
N ALA A 69 -3.43 1.33 -22.25
CA ALA A 69 -4.59 2.12 -21.83
C ALA A 69 -5.20 1.63 -20.52
N ASN A 70 -5.06 0.33 -20.22
CA ASN A 70 -5.62 -0.27 -19.01
C ASN A 70 -4.63 -0.40 -17.85
N GLY A 71 -3.33 -0.25 -18.10
CA GLY A 71 -2.28 -0.56 -17.13
C GLY A 71 -2.23 -2.04 -16.71
N PHE A 72 -2.95 -2.92 -17.39
CA PHE A 72 -3.09 -4.33 -17.03
C PHE A 72 -3.36 -5.19 -18.27
N CYS A 73 -2.87 -6.43 -18.30
CA CYS A 73 -3.20 -7.38 -19.36
C CYS A 73 -4.10 -8.52 -18.89
N TYR A 74 -5.22 -8.66 -19.58
CA TYR A 74 -6.17 -9.74 -19.38
C TYR A 74 -5.82 -10.93 -20.26
N ASN A 75 -6.14 -12.13 -19.79
CA ASN A 75 -6.22 -13.29 -20.67
C ASN A 75 -7.41 -13.08 -21.62
N THR A 76 -7.15 -12.66 -22.85
CA THR A 76 -8.20 -12.32 -23.82
C THR A 76 -7.79 -12.71 -25.24
N THR A 77 -8.78 -12.80 -26.12
CA THR A 77 -8.59 -12.95 -27.55
C THR A 77 -9.39 -11.87 -28.27
N ASN A 78 -8.68 -10.99 -28.97
CA ASN A 78 -9.25 -9.91 -29.76
C ASN A 78 -9.21 -10.29 -31.23
N ASN A 79 -10.37 -10.33 -31.89
CA ASN A 79 -10.47 -10.60 -33.32
C ASN A 79 -10.94 -9.35 -34.05
N GLY A 80 -10.49 -9.17 -35.29
CA GLY A 80 -10.96 -8.08 -36.13
C GLY A 80 -10.49 -8.23 -37.57
N SER A 81 -10.65 -7.16 -38.34
CA SER A 81 -10.26 -7.09 -39.73
C SER A 81 -9.52 -5.79 -40.03
N ASP A 82 -8.50 -5.87 -40.87
CA ASP A 82 -7.82 -4.73 -41.47
C ASP A 82 -7.96 -4.86 -43.00
N GLY A 83 -8.92 -4.12 -43.56
CA GLY A 83 -9.33 -4.27 -44.96
C GLY A 83 -9.86 -5.68 -45.28
N LEU A 84 -9.18 -6.39 -46.18
CA LEU A 84 -9.52 -7.75 -46.62
C LEU A 84 -8.86 -8.86 -45.76
N ALA A 85 -8.00 -8.47 -44.81
CA ALA A 85 -7.32 -9.37 -43.91
C ALA A 85 -8.03 -9.44 -42.57
N THR A 86 -8.03 -10.61 -41.94
CA THR A 86 -8.49 -10.78 -40.55
C THR A 86 -7.31 -10.91 -39.62
N TYR A 87 -7.48 -10.51 -38.37
CA TYR A 87 -6.50 -10.76 -37.31
C TYR A 87 -7.15 -11.41 -36.10
N SER A 88 -6.37 -12.21 -35.38
CA SER A 88 -6.71 -12.81 -34.10
C SER A 88 -5.53 -12.63 -33.15
N THR A 89 -5.69 -11.78 -32.14
CA THR A 89 -4.66 -11.48 -31.14
C THR A 89 -5.03 -12.11 -29.81
N GLN A 90 -4.21 -13.06 -29.37
CA GLN A 90 -4.29 -13.70 -28.07
C GLN A 90 -3.34 -13.00 -27.11
N ILE A 91 -3.83 -12.62 -25.94
CA ILE A 91 -3.06 -12.05 -24.85
C ILE A 91 -3.12 -13.06 -23.70
N GLN A 92 -1.96 -13.48 -23.22
CA GLN A 92 -1.82 -14.38 -22.09
C GLN A 92 -0.89 -13.77 -21.05
N ARG A 93 -1.33 -13.75 -19.80
CA ARG A 93 -0.59 -13.20 -18.67
C ARG A 93 0.22 -14.29 -17.97
N SER A 94 1.46 -13.98 -17.65
CA SER A 94 2.32 -14.77 -16.79
C SER A 94 3.11 -13.84 -15.87
N SER A 95 2.83 -13.87 -14.56
CA SER A 95 3.44 -12.94 -13.59
C SER A 95 3.33 -11.49 -14.07
N ASN A 96 4.43 -10.74 -14.23
CA ASN A 96 4.53 -9.35 -14.68
C ASN A 96 4.71 -9.16 -16.19
N VAL A 97 4.56 -10.24 -16.97
CA VAL A 97 4.67 -10.17 -18.42
C VAL A 97 3.39 -10.64 -19.11
N CYS A 98 3.09 -9.99 -20.22
CA CYS A 98 2.03 -10.38 -21.14
C CYS A 98 2.67 -10.96 -22.39
N PHE A 99 2.34 -12.21 -22.68
CA PHE A 99 2.60 -12.82 -23.96
C PHE A 99 1.47 -12.46 -24.91
N VAL A 100 1.81 -11.72 -25.97
CA VAL A 100 0.90 -11.36 -27.03
C VAL A 100 1.24 -12.16 -28.27
N LYS A 101 0.25 -12.81 -28.85
CA LYS A 101 0.35 -13.53 -30.13
C LYS A 101 -0.72 -13.01 -31.07
N SER A 102 -0.33 -12.30 -32.12
CA SER A 102 -1.26 -11.86 -33.16
C SER A 102 -1.10 -12.70 -34.43
N THR A 103 -2.21 -13.18 -34.95
CA THR A 103 -2.29 -13.99 -36.17
C THR A 103 -3.06 -13.21 -37.22
N GLY A 104 -2.43 -12.82 -38.31
CA GLY A 104 -3.07 -12.23 -39.48
C GLY A 104 -3.36 -13.28 -40.55
N GLN A 105 -4.50 -13.17 -41.25
CA GLN A 105 -4.93 -14.14 -42.24
C GLN A 105 -5.62 -13.49 -43.45
N VAL A 106 -5.25 -13.94 -44.66
CA VAL A 106 -5.89 -13.56 -45.93
C VAL A 106 -6.04 -14.82 -46.79
N GLY A 107 -7.26 -15.37 -46.84
CA GLY A 107 -7.50 -16.68 -47.47
C GLY A 107 -6.65 -17.76 -46.80
N ASN A 108 -5.69 -18.33 -47.55
CA ASN A 108 -4.77 -19.36 -47.06
C ASN A 108 -3.45 -18.81 -46.52
N ALA A 109 -3.14 -17.53 -46.76
CA ALA A 109 -1.93 -16.90 -46.21
C ALA A 109 -2.15 -16.58 -44.73
N LYS A 110 -1.20 -16.98 -43.88
CA LYS A 110 -1.24 -16.78 -42.43
C LYS A 110 0.11 -16.31 -41.93
N VAL A 111 0.10 -15.26 -41.11
CA VAL A 111 1.31 -14.73 -40.45
C VAL A 111 1.06 -14.65 -38.95
N VAL A 112 2.06 -15.03 -38.14
CA VAL A 112 1.97 -14.97 -36.68
C VAL A 112 3.11 -14.08 -36.16
N LYS A 113 2.76 -13.03 -35.41
CA LYS A 113 3.70 -12.16 -34.68
C LYS A 113 3.52 -12.35 -33.19
N THR A 114 4.63 -12.40 -32.43
CA THR A 114 4.62 -12.51 -30.97
C THR A 114 5.37 -11.35 -30.33
N ALA A 115 4.89 -10.89 -29.17
CA ALA A 115 5.58 -9.91 -28.35
C ALA A 115 5.45 -10.27 -26.88
N ILE A 116 6.46 -9.88 -26.11
CA ILE A 116 6.40 -9.89 -24.66
C ILE A 116 6.33 -8.44 -24.22
N ILE A 117 5.30 -8.12 -23.45
CA ILE A 117 5.07 -6.78 -22.91
C ILE A 117 5.22 -6.89 -21.41
N GLN A 118 6.24 -6.24 -20.86
CA GLN A 118 6.28 -5.98 -19.43
C GLN A 118 5.19 -4.96 -19.11
N TYR A 119 4.31 -5.31 -18.16
CA TYR A 119 3.18 -4.48 -17.81
C TYR A 119 3.22 -4.09 -16.32
N TYR A 120 2.45 -3.07 -15.98
CA TYR A 120 2.38 -2.54 -14.62
C TYR A 120 1.69 -3.50 -13.65
N TYR A 121 2.18 -3.56 -12.42
CA TYR A 121 1.58 -4.31 -11.31
C TYR A 121 0.30 -3.63 -10.79
N GLY A 122 -0.72 -3.50 -11.63
CA GLY A 122 -2.12 -3.16 -11.32
C GLY A 122 -2.43 -2.57 -9.94
N ILE A 123 -1.88 -1.40 -9.61
CA ILE A 123 -2.24 -0.63 -8.41
C ILE A 123 -3.46 0.22 -8.75
N GLY A 124 -4.51 0.09 -7.96
CA GLY A 124 -5.71 0.92 -8.06
C GLY A 124 -5.94 1.66 -6.75
N LEU A 125 -6.65 2.79 -6.84
CA LEU A 125 -7.06 3.61 -5.69
C LEU A 125 -7.64 2.73 -4.57
N TYR A 126 -8.57 1.84 -4.93
CA TYR A 126 -9.13 0.86 -4.03
C TYR A 126 -8.87 -0.55 -4.54
N THR A 127 -8.10 -1.36 -3.79
CA THR A 127 -7.65 -2.68 -4.23
C THR A 127 -7.99 -3.75 -3.19
N VAL A 128 -8.64 -4.86 -3.61
CA VAL A 128 -9.12 -5.92 -2.70
C VAL A 128 -8.78 -7.34 -3.17
N ARG A 129 -8.21 -8.17 -2.29
CA ARG A 129 -8.00 -9.61 -2.51
C ARG A 129 -9.26 -10.38 -2.09
N GLY A 130 -10.16 -10.66 -3.02
CA GLY A 130 -11.39 -11.44 -2.77
C GLY A 130 -12.55 -11.02 -3.66
N GLY A 131 -13.70 -11.67 -3.47
CA GLY A 131 -14.97 -11.22 -4.05
C GLY A 131 -15.48 -9.96 -3.36
N VAL A 132 -16.14 -9.06 -4.10
CA VAL A 132 -16.70 -7.84 -3.51
C VAL A 132 -18.12 -7.61 -3.99
N ASN A 133 -19.04 -7.40 -3.06
CA ASN A 133 -20.35 -6.81 -3.36
C ASN A 133 -20.32 -5.36 -2.90
N ALA A 134 -20.44 -4.44 -3.84
CA ALA A 134 -20.44 -3.02 -3.57
C ALA A 134 -21.83 -2.43 -3.81
N SER A 135 -22.45 -1.91 -2.75
CA SER A 135 -23.63 -1.06 -2.90
C SER A 135 -23.18 0.38 -3.02
N TYR A 136 -23.62 1.04 -4.09
CA TYR A 136 -23.29 2.44 -4.35
C TYR A 136 -24.53 3.30 -4.12
N ASN A 137 -24.59 3.96 -2.97
CA ASN A 137 -25.71 4.82 -2.54
C ASN A 137 -25.34 6.31 -2.60
N GLY A 138 -24.22 6.64 -3.24
CA GLY A 138 -23.64 7.99 -3.29
C GLY A 138 -22.11 7.94 -3.18
N GLY A 139 -21.44 9.09 -3.34
CA GLY A 139 -20.00 9.24 -3.12
C GLY A 139 -19.20 9.28 -4.41
N ARG A 140 -17.87 9.39 -4.32
CA ARG A 140 -16.94 9.48 -5.45
C ARG A 140 -15.71 8.60 -5.21
N LEU A 141 -15.36 7.77 -6.19
CA LEU A 141 -14.11 7.03 -6.23
C LEU A 141 -13.36 7.43 -7.49
N SER A 142 -12.25 8.13 -7.38
CA SER A 142 -11.51 8.65 -8.53
C SER A 142 -10.04 8.25 -8.50
N GLY A 143 -9.67 7.32 -9.37
CA GLY A 143 -8.27 6.98 -9.68
C GLY A 143 -7.54 8.06 -10.48
N CYS A 144 -8.01 9.31 -10.45
CA CYS A 144 -7.58 10.35 -11.36
C CYS A 144 -6.84 11.47 -10.64
N ASP A 145 -5.54 11.58 -10.89
CA ASP A 145 -4.73 12.71 -10.46
C ASP A 145 -4.42 13.62 -11.67
N LYS A 146 -5.29 14.60 -11.88
CA LYS A 146 -5.16 15.57 -12.98
C LYS A 146 -3.96 16.50 -12.81
N ALA A 147 -3.56 16.79 -11.56
CA ALA A 147 -2.44 17.68 -11.30
C ALA A 147 -1.11 17.07 -11.79
N ASN A 148 -0.97 15.74 -11.62
CA ASN A 148 0.22 15.01 -12.05
C ASN A 148 0.04 14.26 -13.39
N SER A 149 -1.06 14.47 -14.11
CA SER A 149 -1.41 13.71 -15.33
C SER A 149 -1.31 12.19 -15.14
N CYS A 150 -1.69 11.71 -13.95
CA CYS A 150 -1.54 10.32 -13.55
C CYS A 150 -2.91 9.70 -13.32
N TYR A 151 -3.21 8.65 -14.09
CA TYR A 151 -4.47 7.93 -13.98
C TYR A 151 -4.18 6.48 -13.64
N VAL A 152 -4.93 5.96 -12.68
CA VAL A 152 -4.93 4.55 -12.26
C VAL A 152 -6.36 4.03 -12.30
N PRO A 153 -6.56 2.72 -12.22
CA PRO A 153 -7.88 2.18 -11.98
C PRO A 153 -8.45 2.66 -10.64
N ALA A 154 -9.76 2.94 -10.60
CA ALA A 154 -10.40 3.37 -9.35
C ALA A 154 -10.59 2.18 -8.41
N PHE A 155 -10.96 1.03 -8.97
CA PHE A 155 -11.30 -0.15 -8.19
C PHE A 155 -10.78 -1.43 -8.86
N ILE A 156 -9.99 -2.22 -8.14
CA ILE A 156 -9.45 -3.51 -8.61
C ILE A 156 -9.77 -4.63 -7.61
N THR A 157 -10.28 -5.77 -8.08
CA THR A 157 -10.51 -6.95 -7.23
C THR A 157 -10.09 -8.27 -7.90
N SER A 158 -9.82 -9.30 -7.09
CA SER A 158 -9.55 -10.64 -7.60
C SER A 158 -10.79 -11.46 -7.91
N GLY A 159 -11.89 -11.21 -7.20
CA GLY A 159 -13.19 -11.83 -7.46
C GLY A 159 -14.08 -10.99 -8.39
N SER A 160 -15.37 -11.30 -8.39
CA SER A 160 -16.39 -10.49 -9.08
C SER A 160 -16.72 -9.22 -8.28
N ILE A 161 -17.08 -8.15 -8.99
CA ILE A 161 -17.61 -6.91 -8.41
C ILE A 161 -19.05 -6.75 -8.91
N ASN A 162 -19.99 -6.62 -7.99
CA ASN A 162 -21.34 -6.15 -8.28
C ASN A 162 -21.50 -4.72 -7.76
N LEU A 163 -21.96 -3.80 -8.61
CA LEU A 163 -22.04 -2.36 -8.32
C LEU A 163 -23.45 -1.86 -7.96
N ASN A 164 -24.46 -2.74 -7.96
CA ASN A 164 -25.85 -2.41 -7.62
C ASN A 164 -26.40 -1.12 -8.28
N GLY A 165 -25.97 -0.81 -9.51
CA GLY A 165 -26.45 0.35 -10.28
C GLY A 165 -25.48 1.53 -10.39
N ALA A 166 -24.25 1.45 -9.85
CA ALA A 166 -23.25 2.52 -9.99
C ALA A 166 -22.87 2.80 -11.45
N GLN A 167 -22.64 4.07 -11.78
CA GLN A 167 -22.10 4.48 -13.07
C GLN A 167 -20.58 4.61 -13.01
N THR A 168 -19.94 4.24 -14.12
CA THR A 168 -18.48 4.25 -14.27
C THR A 168 -18.07 5.13 -15.44
N TYR A 169 -16.97 5.84 -15.27
CA TYR A 169 -16.51 6.82 -16.23
C TYR A 169 -14.97 6.83 -16.33
N SER A 170 -14.45 7.39 -17.42
CA SER A 170 -13.01 7.63 -17.56
C SER A 170 -12.57 8.89 -16.81
N CYS A 171 -11.28 9.00 -16.50
CA CYS A 171 -10.72 10.18 -15.83
C CYS A 171 -10.89 11.49 -16.61
N GLN A 172 -11.07 11.41 -17.93
CA GLN A 172 -11.22 12.59 -18.79
C GLN A 172 -12.52 13.34 -18.52
N VAL A 173 -13.57 12.65 -18.08
CA VAL A 173 -14.89 13.24 -17.79
C VAL A 173 -15.11 13.46 -16.29
N ASP A 174 -14.12 13.15 -15.45
CA ASP A 174 -14.20 13.41 -14.01
C ASP A 174 -14.31 14.91 -13.76
N ASN A 175 -15.47 15.36 -13.33
CA ASN A 175 -15.78 16.75 -13.02
C ASN A 175 -16.01 16.95 -11.51
N GLY A 176 -15.56 16.02 -10.67
CA GLY A 176 -15.80 16.03 -9.23
C GLY A 176 -17.19 15.55 -8.82
N SER A 177 -17.94 14.90 -9.72
CA SER A 177 -19.27 14.35 -9.41
C SER A 177 -19.22 13.01 -8.68
N GLN A 178 -20.37 12.58 -8.16
CA GLN A 178 -20.51 11.31 -7.45
C GLN A 178 -20.55 10.12 -8.40
N ASN A 179 -19.41 9.52 -8.74
CA ASN A 179 -19.31 8.27 -9.51
C ASN A 179 -17.94 7.60 -9.33
N ILE A 180 -17.73 6.48 -10.03
CA ILE A 180 -16.45 5.77 -10.12
C ILE A 180 -15.71 6.21 -11.39
N PHE A 181 -14.56 6.85 -11.23
CA PHE A 181 -13.70 7.37 -12.30
C PHE A 181 -12.33 6.70 -12.28
N GLY A 182 -11.89 6.20 -13.42
CA GLY A 182 -10.54 5.64 -13.55
C GLY A 182 -10.22 5.26 -14.99
N ASN A 183 -8.99 4.83 -15.23
CA ASN A 183 -8.54 4.38 -16.54
C ASN A 183 -7.96 2.95 -16.46
N PRO A 184 -8.81 1.90 -16.59
CA PRO A 184 -10.27 1.92 -16.59
C PRO A 184 -10.84 2.14 -15.18
N ALA A 185 -12.11 2.52 -15.06
CA ALA A 185 -12.74 2.75 -13.75
C ALA A 185 -12.67 1.52 -12.83
N ILE A 186 -12.90 0.34 -13.39
CA ILE A 186 -13.02 -0.91 -12.64
C ILE A 186 -12.30 -2.03 -13.36
N ILE A 187 -11.63 -2.87 -12.58
CA ILE A 187 -10.99 -4.09 -13.02
C ILE A 187 -11.38 -5.22 -12.06
N ASN A 188 -11.87 -6.34 -12.59
CA ASN A 188 -12.24 -7.52 -11.80
C ASN A 188 -11.48 -8.78 -12.26
N GLY A 189 -11.54 -9.86 -11.48
CA GLY A 189 -10.92 -11.13 -11.86
C GLY A 189 -9.40 -11.12 -11.92
N VAL A 190 -8.75 -10.16 -11.27
CA VAL A 190 -7.28 -10.02 -11.28
C VAL A 190 -6.67 -10.92 -10.22
N LYS A 191 -5.88 -11.92 -10.62
CA LYS A 191 -5.14 -12.71 -9.63
C LYS A 191 -4.04 -11.85 -9.00
N PHE A 192 -4.24 -11.52 -7.73
CA PHE A 192 -3.25 -10.97 -6.82
C PHE A 192 -2.58 -12.14 -6.09
N ILE A 193 -1.42 -12.57 -6.57
CA ILE A 193 -0.73 -13.73 -5.99
C ILE A 193 -0.14 -13.37 -4.61
N ASP A 194 0.17 -12.10 -4.40
CA ASP A 194 0.03 -11.42 -3.12
C ASP A 194 -0.18 -9.92 -3.43
N LEU A 195 -1.00 -9.22 -2.66
CA LEU A 195 -1.17 -7.77 -2.83
C LEU A 195 0.06 -7.01 -2.34
N THR A 196 0.74 -7.53 -1.32
CA THR A 196 1.87 -6.87 -0.65
C THR A 196 2.98 -6.45 -1.62
N PRO A 197 3.47 -7.31 -2.53
CA PRO A 197 4.53 -6.97 -3.47
C PRO A 197 4.14 -5.93 -4.53
N LEU A 198 2.85 -5.57 -4.64
CA LEU A 198 2.40 -4.52 -5.56
C LEU A 198 2.59 -3.11 -4.96
N PHE A 199 2.61 -3.01 -3.63
CA PHE A 199 2.70 -1.74 -2.91
C PHE A 199 4.04 -1.59 -2.18
N PHE A 200 4.72 -2.70 -1.92
CA PHE A 200 5.92 -2.73 -1.10
C PHE A 200 7.06 -3.52 -1.79
N ASN A 201 8.31 -3.14 -1.54
CA ASN A 201 9.54 -3.77 -2.04
C ASN A 201 9.86 -5.08 -1.28
N VAL A 202 8.86 -5.96 -1.16
CA VAL A 202 8.94 -7.23 -0.41
C VAL A 202 8.20 -8.35 -1.16
N ASN A 203 8.44 -9.61 -0.79
CA ASN A 203 7.87 -10.77 -1.49
C ASN A 203 6.53 -11.21 -0.92
N CYS A 204 6.26 -10.89 0.33
CA CYS A 204 4.98 -11.14 0.97
C CYS A 204 4.73 -10.16 2.11
N GLU A 205 3.65 -10.34 2.86
CA GLU A 205 3.41 -9.66 4.12
C GLU A 205 4.20 -10.28 5.28
N ASN A 206 3.89 -11.51 5.68
CA ASN A 206 4.57 -12.20 6.77
C ASN A 206 5.33 -13.47 6.32
N SER A 207 6.67 -13.42 6.39
CA SER A 207 7.55 -14.53 6.04
C SER A 207 7.49 -15.70 7.03
N GLN A 208 7.03 -15.48 8.26
CA GLN A 208 6.84 -16.54 9.25
C GLN A 208 5.56 -17.33 8.99
N ARG A 209 4.59 -16.76 8.27
CA ARG A 209 3.30 -17.38 7.93
C ARG A 209 3.34 -18.10 6.58
N ASP A 210 4.08 -17.56 5.62
CA ASP A 210 4.23 -18.15 4.27
C ASP A 210 5.62 -18.75 4.05
N SER A 211 5.69 -20.09 4.00
CA SER A 211 6.91 -20.85 3.70
C SER A 211 7.58 -20.53 2.36
N ASN A 212 6.85 -19.94 1.39
CA ASN A 212 7.41 -19.52 0.11
C ASN A 212 7.94 -18.09 0.14
N CYS A 213 7.79 -17.38 1.26
CA CYS A 213 8.23 -16.02 1.42
C CYS A 213 9.58 -15.95 2.12
N SER A 214 10.60 -15.52 1.38
CA SER A 214 11.94 -15.31 1.93
C SER A 214 12.09 -14.00 2.70
N TYR A 215 11.29 -12.98 2.37
CA TYR A 215 11.37 -11.64 2.95
C TYR A 215 10.03 -10.91 2.79
N GLY A 216 9.39 -10.57 3.91
CA GLY A 216 8.08 -9.94 3.95
C GLY A 216 8.10 -8.49 4.46
N LEU A 217 6.94 -7.83 4.42
CA LEU A 217 6.71 -6.50 4.98
C LEU A 217 7.09 -6.44 6.46
N ASN A 218 6.75 -7.46 7.23
CA ASN A 218 7.11 -7.53 8.65
C ASN A 218 8.63 -7.53 8.87
N ASN A 219 9.39 -8.19 7.98
CA ASN A 219 10.86 -8.13 8.06
C ASN A 219 11.37 -6.72 7.74
N ALA A 220 10.78 -6.02 6.77
CA ALA A 220 11.15 -4.64 6.47
C ALA A 220 10.85 -3.68 7.62
N LEU A 221 9.72 -3.86 8.31
CA LEU A 221 9.38 -3.10 9.52
C LEU A 221 10.38 -3.40 10.64
N GLU A 222 10.71 -4.66 10.88
CA GLU A 222 11.69 -5.06 11.88
C GLU A 222 13.09 -4.50 11.59
N ASP A 223 13.57 -4.63 10.35
CA ASP A 223 14.89 -4.15 9.95
C ASP A 223 15.02 -2.63 10.04
N THR A 224 13.91 -1.91 9.85
CA THR A 224 13.87 -0.45 9.90
C THR A 224 13.73 0.07 11.33
N PHE A 225 12.76 -0.45 12.08
CA PHE A 225 12.30 0.15 13.34
C PHE A 225 12.62 -0.67 14.59
N ALA A 226 12.83 -1.98 14.49
CA ALA A 226 12.97 -2.82 15.68
C ALA A 226 14.34 -2.73 16.33
N THR A 227 15.39 -2.36 15.60
CA THR A 227 16.73 -2.28 16.18
C THR A 227 17.03 -0.87 16.68
N ASP A 228 17.34 -0.73 17.97
CA ASP A 228 17.84 0.53 18.52
C ASP A 228 19.22 0.83 17.91
N PRO A 229 19.37 1.94 17.16
CA PRO A 229 20.63 2.28 16.51
C PRO A 229 21.78 2.58 17.49
N ASN A 230 21.51 2.92 18.75
CA ASN A 230 22.57 3.14 19.76
C ASN A 230 23.14 1.85 20.32
N THR A 231 22.25 0.94 20.72
CA THR A 231 22.61 -0.28 21.44
C THR A 231 22.78 -1.48 20.52
N ASN A 232 22.28 -1.38 19.28
CA ASN A 232 22.13 -2.47 18.33
C ASN A 232 21.34 -3.66 18.91
N ILE A 233 20.49 -3.39 19.90
CA ILE A 233 19.56 -4.36 20.48
C ILE A 233 18.29 -4.33 19.64
N LYS A 234 17.83 -5.51 19.25
CA LYS A 234 16.51 -5.66 18.64
C LYS A 234 15.44 -5.61 19.73
N ASP A 235 14.59 -4.60 19.68
CA ASP A 235 13.55 -4.36 20.68
C ASP A 235 12.37 -5.32 20.53
N PHE A 236 11.93 -5.55 19.30
CA PHE A 236 10.80 -6.42 19.00
C PHE A 236 11.01 -7.27 17.74
N TYR A 237 10.13 -8.25 17.55
CA TYR A 237 9.89 -8.90 16.28
C TYR A 237 8.38 -9.00 16.06
N ILE A 238 7.97 -9.22 14.82
CA ILE A 238 6.58 -9.46 14.48
C ILE A 238 6.43 -10.97 14.26
N ASP A 239 5.52 -11.60 15.00
CA ASP A 239 5.35 -13.05 14.94
C ASP A 239 4.48 -13.51 13.75
N GLN A 240 4.25 -14.81 13.64
CA GLN A 240 3.40 -15.42 12.60
C GLN A 240 1.92 -14.99 12.63
N TYR A 241 1.50 -14.28 13.69
CA TYR A 241 0.16 -13.76 13.91
C TYR A 241 0.10 -12.25 13.77
N ASN A 242 1.18 -11.64 13.26
CA ASN A 242 1.31 -10.21 13.04
C ASN A 242 1.31 -9.37 14.32
N GLN A 243 1.66 -10.00 15.46
CA GLN A 243 1.77 -9.33 16.74
C GLN A 243 3.18 -8.82 16.97
N VAL A 244 3.31 -7.62 17.53
CA VAL A 244 4.60 -7.07 17.98
C VAL A 244 4.96 -7.73 19.30
N VAL A 245 5.99 -8.56 19.30
CA VAL A 245 6.49 -9.27 20.48
C VAL A 245 7.85 -8.71 20.86
N LEU A 246 8.00 -8.31 22.13
CA LEU A 246 9.28 -7.81 22.63
C LEU A 246 10.31 -8.94 22.68
N THR A 247 11.56 -8.65 22.37
CA THR A 247 12.60 -9.67 22.49
C THR A 247 12.87 -10.01 23.95
N ASN A 248 13.33 -11.24 24.22
CA ASN A 248 13.75 -11.64 25.58
C ASN A 248 14.74 -10.66 26.21
N THR A 249 15.59 -10.00 25.40
CA THR A 249 16.53 -8.99 25.90
C THR A 249 15.79 -7.77 26.45
N VAL A 250 14.78 -7.28 25.73
CA VAL A 250 13.95 -6.16 26.17
C VAL A 250 13.01 -6.54 27.30
N GLU A 251 12.38 -7.71 27.26
CA GLU A 251 11.59 -8.20 28.39
C GLU A 251 12.45 -8.27 29.66
N ASN A 252 13.66 -8.85 29.57
CA ASN A 252 14.59 -8.83 30.71
C ASN A 252 14.95 -7.39 31.12
N ASN A 253 15.12 -6.46 30.20
CA ASN A 253 15.35 -5.05 30.55
C ASN A 253 14.14 -4.41 31.25
N LEU A 254 12.91 -4.81 30.92
CA LEU A 254 11.67 -4.34 31.51
C LEU A 254 11.43 -4.88 32.93
N TYR A 255 11.87 -6.11 33.22
CA TYR A 255 11.61 -6.75 34.51
C TYR A 255 12.85 -6.82 35.43
N THR A 256 14.05 -6.89 34.85
CA THR A 256 15.34 -7.09 35.52
C THR A 256 16.47 -6.28 34.83
N PRO A 257 16.37 -4.93 34.79
CA PRO A 257 17.29 -4.10 34.04
C PRO A 257 18.76 -4.29 34.46
N PRO A 258 19.71 -4.19 33.51
CA PRO A 258 21.12 -4.54 33.71
C PRO A 258 21.90 -3.60 34.64
N THR A 259 21.28 -2.57 35.22
CA THR A 259 22.00 -1.51 35.98
C THR A 259 21.55 -1.34 37.44
N PRO A 260 22.49 -1.15 38.39
CA PRO A 260 22.20 -0.98 39.82
C PRO A 260 22.01 0.46 40.31
N THR A 261 22.18 1.51 39.48
CA THR A 261 22.04 2.92 39.92
C THR A 261 20.61 3.46 39.76
N PRO A 262 19.94 3.88 40.86
CA PRO A 262 18.64 4.56 40.76
C PRO A 262 18.79 5.95 40.15
N CYS A 263 17.77 6.42 39.43
CA CYS A 263 17.73 7.79 38.93
C CYS A 263 17.75 8.79 40.10
N HIS A 264 18.37 9.96 39.88
CA HIS A 264 18.32 11.05 40.84
C HIS A 264 16.95 11.75 40.76
N ILE A 265 16.02 11.24 41.57
CA ILE A 265 14.66 11.77 41.70
C ILE A 265 14.66 12.76 42.87
N ASP A 266 14.11 13.96 42.65
CA ASP A 266 14.04 15.00 43.67
C ASP A 266 13.00 14.68 44.77
N TYR A 267 12.85 15.59 45.73
CA TYR A 267 11.92 15.42 46.85
C TYR A 267 10.43 15.48 46.46
N ASN A 268 10.13 16.03 45.28
CA ASN A 268 8.78 16.14 44.74
C ASN A 268 8.43 14.95 43.82
N ASN A 269 9.29 13.92 43.77
CA ASN A 269 9.21 12.79 42.83
C ASN A 269 9.46 13.17 41.37
N ASN A 270 10.23 14.21 41.10
CA ASN A 270 10.53 14.59 39.73
C ASN A 270 11.90 14.13 39.25
N LEU A 271 12.00 13.83 37.96
CA LEU A 271 13.25 13.65 37.23
C LEU A 271 13.36 14.69 36.12
N ASN A 272 14.19 15.69 36.34
CA ASN A 272 14.54 16.68 35.31
C ASN A 272 15.65 16.15 34.40
N LEU A 273 15.35 15.95 33.13
CA LEU A 273 16.30 15.45 32.12
C LEU A 273 17.51 16.37 31.94
N GLY A 274 17.37 17.67 32.17
CA GLY A 274 18.46 18.64 32.06
C GLY A 274 19.59 18.41 33.07
N ASN A 275 19.33 17.66 34.14
CA ASN A 275 20.33 17.28 35.14
C ASN A 275 21.18 16.07 34.70
N LEU A 276 20.77 15.35 33.67
CA LEU A 276 21.48 14.19 33.12
C LEU A 276 22.59 14.68 32.17
N THR A 277 23.70 15.15 32.75
CA THR A 277 24.79 15.82 32.01
C THR A 277 25.79 14.86 31.35
N SER A 278 25.66 13.56 31.58
CA SER A 278 26.54 12.53 31.01
C SER A 278 25.72 11.35 30.51
N SER A 279 26.14 10.76 29.39
CA SER A 279 25.48 9.58 28.84
C SER A 279 25.50 8.41 29.82
N GLY A 280 24.43 7.64 29.87
CA GLY A 280 24.29 6.54 30.81
C GLY A 280 22.89 6.00 30.90
N SER A 281 22.60 5.29 32.00
CA SER A 281 21.28 4.78 32.27
C SER A 281 20.95 4.80 33.75
N CYS A 282 19.66 4.80 34.06
CA CYS A 282 19.20 4.66 35.44
C CYS A 282 17.83 3.98 35.49
N TYR A 283 17.46 3.48 36.66
CA TYR A 283 16.13 2.93 36.89
C TYR A 283 15.30 3.78 37.86
N ILE A 284 14.00 3.79 37.64
CA ILE A 284 12.97 4.34 38.52
C ILE A 284 12.19 3.18 39.12
N LYS A 285 12.18 3.11 40.47
CA LYS A 285 11.39 2.16 41.27
C LYS A 285 10.27 2.84 42.07
N ARG A 286 10.20 4.17 42.02
CA ARG A 286 9.20 4.96 42.75
C ARG A 286 7.93 5.08 41.91
N ARG A 287 6.79 5.17 42.58
CA ARG A 287 5.49 5.44 41.95
C ARG A 287 5.33 6.95 41.76
N GLY A 288 4.53 7.35 40.77
CA GLY A 288 4.17 8.76 40.53
C GLY A 288 5.40 9.64 40.35
N VAL A 289 6.29 9.24 39.44
CA VAL A 289 7.46 10.05 39.09
C VAL A 289 7.13 10.85 37.85
N ASP A 290 7.39 12.15 37.91
CA ASP A 290 7.19 13.06 36.80
C ASP A 290 8.55 13.30 36.12
N ILE A 291 8.68 12.84 34.88
CA ILE A 291 9.87 13.04 34.07
C ILE A 291 9.61 14.23 33.16
N TYR A 292 10.47 15.24 33.18
CA TYR A 292 10.27 16.44 32.38
C TYR A 292 11.57 17.06 31.88
N GLY A 293 11.43 17.95 30.89
CA GLY A 293 12.50 18.79 30.40
C GLY A 293 13.26 18.16 29.23
N THR A 294 14.39 18.77 28.89
CA THR A 294 15.17 18.42 27.70
C THR A 294 16.53 17.86 28.09
N LEU A 295 16.89 16.72 27.49
CA LEU A 295 18.21 16.13 27.66
C LEU A 295 19.29 17.07 27.09
N PRO A 296 20.44 17.26 27.76
CA PRO A 296 21.53 18.08 27.23
C PRO A 296 22.02 17.58 25.86
N SER A 297 22.41 18.49 24.98
CA SER A 297 22.84 18.13 23.62
C SER A 297 24.05 17.19 23.63
N GLY A 298 23.98 16.12 22.85
CA GLY A 298 25.03 15.10 22.76
C GLY A 298 25.06 14.09 23.91
N VAL A 299 24.14 14.18 24.88
CA VAL A 299 23.95 13.15 25.90
C VAL A 299 23.02 12.07 25.36
N GLN A 300 23.39 10.81 25.57
CA GLN A 300 22.56 9.64 25.26
C GLN A 300 22.18 8.94 26.55
N TYR A 301 20.88 8.73 26.79
CA TYR A 301 20.40 8.26 28.06
C TYR A 301 19.30 7.22 27.95
N THR A 302 19.36 6.19 28.79
CA THR A 302 18.32 5.16 28.89
C THR A 302 17.67 5.16 30.27
N ILE A 303 16.34 5.26 30.32
CA ILE A 303 15.57 5.25 31.58
C ILE A 303 14.73 3.97 31.65
N TYR A 304 14.88 3.21 32.73
CA TYR A 304 14.08 2.01 33.01
C TYR A 304 13.04 2.30 34.09
N ILE A 305 11.76 2.20 33.78
CA ILE A 305 10.64 2.43 34.70
C ILE A 305 10.01 1.08 35.04
N ILE A 306 10.23 0.59 36.26
CA ILE A 306 9.94 -0.82 36.59
C ILE A 306 9.09 -0.99 37.86
N ARG A 307 8.05 -1.83 37.81
CA ARG A 307 7.47 -2.45 39.02
C ARG A 307 8.32 -3.61 39.48
N ARG A 308 8.43 -3.77 40.79
CA ARG A 308 8.63 -5.09 41.41
C ARG A 308 7.31 -5.55 42.03
N ASN A 309 6.95 -6.82 41.82
CA ASN A 309 5.67 -7.51 42.03
C ASN A 309 4.99 -7.44 43.43
N ASN A 310 4.92 -6.30 44.11
CA ASN A 310 4.21 -6.19 45.39
C ASN A 310 3.20 -5.01 45.40
N GLY A 311 1.91 -5.34 45.28
CA GLY A 311 0.78 -4.55 45.80
C GLY A 311 0.11 -3.57 44.81
N ASN A 312 -1.23 -3.57 44.83
CA ASN A 312 -2.16 -2.84 43.96
C ASN A 312 -2.03 -1.30 43.94
N ASN A 313 -2.68 -0.74 42.91
CA ASN A 313 -3.08 0.63 42.56
C ASN A 313 -2.04 1.63 42.00
N ALA A 314 -2.21 1.81 40.69
CA ALA A 314 -1.94 2.91 39.76
C ALA A 314 -1.58 4.28 40.34
N SER A 315 -0.29 4.62 40.29
CA SER A 315 0.12 5.96 39.90
C SER A 315 1.23 5.73 38.88
N GLY A 316 0.87 5.88 37.60
CA GLY A 316 1.79 5.74 36.48
C GLY A 316 2.92 6.78 36.56
N THR A 317 3.95 6.60 35.74
CA THR A 317 4.95 7.68 35.55
C THR A 317 4.36 8.69 34.58
N ILE A 318 4.45 9.97 34.89
CA ILE A 318 4.05 11.04 33.98
C ILE A 318 5.29 11.48 33.20
N LEU A 319 5.20 11.49 31.87
CA LEU A 319 6.18 12.11 30.99
C LEU A 319 5.63 13.49 30.61
N GLU A 320 6.07 14.53 31.29
CA GLU A 320 5.60 15.90 31.12
C GLU A 320 6.58 16.68 30.22
N ASN A 321 6.20 16.91 28.96
CA ASN A 321 7.03 17.65 28.00
C ASN A 321 8.48 17.13 27.91
N VAL A 322 8.61 15.84 27.64
CA VAL A 322 9.89 15.12 27.60
C VAL A 322 10.54 15.26 26.24
N ASN A 323 11.77 15.77 26.21
CA ASN A 323 12.52 15.93 24.96
C ASN A 323 13.90 15.27 25.04
N GLY A 324 14.13 14.26 24.22
CA GLY A 324 15.42 13.60 24.08
C GLY A 324 16.50 14.46 23.43
N ASN A 325 16.15 15.65 22.94
CA ASN A 325 16.97 16.55 22.12
C ASN A 325 17.23 15.99 20.72
N THR A 326 17.61 16.87 19.80
CA THR A 326 17.80 16.52 18.39
C THR A 326 18.81 15.37 18.25
N PRO A 327 18.43 14.29 17.57
CA PRO A 327 19.32 13.18 17.26
C PRO A 327 20.60 13.67 16.56
N THR A 328 21.74 13.12 16.96
CA THR A 328 23.06 13.52 16.40
C THR A 328 23.40 12.79 15.10
N SER A 329 22.65 11.75 14.76
CA SER A 329 22.85 10.90 13.59
C SER A 329 21.57 10.14 13.23
N GLN A 330 21.56 9.47 12.07
CA GLN A 330 20.49 8.60 11.58
C GLN A 330 21.10 7.26 11.11
N ASN A 331 20.30 6.19 11.07
CA ASN A 331 20.71 4.92 10.48
C ASN A 331 20.61 4.94 8.93
N ASN A 332 20.95 3.83 8.28
CA ASN A 332 20.90 3.69 6.81
C ASN A 332 19.49 3.80 6.21
N TYR A 333 18.45 3.78 7.04
CA TYR A 333 17.05 3.91 6.67
C TYR A 333 16.47 5.27 7.10
N ASN A 334 17.32 6.26 7.39
CA ASN A 334 16.97 7.60 7.88
C ASN A 334 16.27 7.64 9.24
N ILE A 335 16.24 6.54 9.99
CA ILE A 335 15.68 6.52 11.34
C ILE A 335 16.61 7.25 12.30
N PRO A 336 16.12 8.24 13.07
CA PRO A 336 16.96 9.00 13.98
C PRO A 336 17.59 8.15 15.05
N ASN A 337 18.82 8.50 15.42
CA ASN A 337 19.49 7.90 16.55
C ASN A 337 19.06 8.59 17.85
N TYR A 338 18.01 8.06 18.46
CA TYR A 338 17.34 8.62 19.63
C TYR A 338 18.29 8.81 20.80
N ASN A 339 18.45 10.04 21.27
CA ASN A 339 19.29 10.31 22.44
C ASN A 339 18.61 9.89 23.74
N LEU A 340 17.28 9.73 23.77
CA LEU A 340 16.53 9.26 24.92
C LEU A 340 15.76 7.99 24.57
N THR A 341 16.03 6.92 25.31
CA THR A 341 15.27 5.67 25.25
C THR A 341 14.63 5.40 26.61
N ILE A 342 13.33 5.12 26.63
CA ILE A 342 12.57 4.80 27.84
C ILE A 342 12.02 3.39 27.71
N TYR A 343 12.34 2.53 28.67
CA TYR A 343 11.76 1.20 28.82
C TYR A 343 10.84 1.20 30.03
N THR A 344 9.59 0.75 29.89
CA THR A 344 8.64 0.71 31.00
C THR A 344 7.75 -0.53 30.99
N ASN A 345 7.52 -1.11 32.17
CA ASN A 345 6.43 -2.08 32.38
C ASN A 345 5.29 -1.50 33.22
N GLN A 346 5.35 -0.19 33.48
CA GLN A 346 4.33 0.57 34.17
C GLN A 346 3.44 1.30 33.17
N PRO A 347 2.15 1.51 33.53
CA PRO A 347 1.34 2.50 32.84
C PRO A 347 2.07 3.85 32.82
N ILE A 348 2.10 4.47 31.65
CA ILE A 348 2.67 5.81 31.47
C ILE A 348 1.58 6.77 31.07
N THR A 349 1.61 7.97 31.63
CA THR A 349 0.86 9.10 31.13
C THR A 349 1.82 10.04 30.40
N ILE A 350 1.63 10.26 29.10
CA ILE A 350 2.32 11.33 28.37
C ILE A 350 1.47 12.58 28.53
N SER A 351 2.05 13.60 29.16
CA SER A 351 1.42 14.89 29.35
C SER A 351 2.12 15.95 28.54
N ASP A 352 1.33 16.77 27.84
CA ASP A 352 1.73 17.88 26.98
C ASP A 352 2.51 17.48 25.71
N GLY A 353 3.55 16.64 25.82
CA GLY A 353 4.20 16.08 24.64
C GLY A 353 5.45 15.24 24.90
N LEU A 354 5.81 14.50 23.86
CA LEU A 354 7.03 13.70 23.75
C LEU A 354 7.76 14.13 22.48
N PHE A 355 9.08 14.26 22.56
CA PHE A 355 9.89 14.74 21.45
C PHE A 355 11.20 13.98 21.37
N ASN A 356 11.57 13.54 20.16
CA ASN A 356 12.84 12.87 19.86
C ASN A 356 13.15 11.73 20.84
N THR A 357 12.14 10.93 21.19
CA THR A 357 12.22 9.87 22.18
C THR A 357 11.84 8.52 21.60
N ARG A 358 12.57 7.48 22.00
CA ARG A 358 12.20 6.09 21.76
C ARG A 358 11.56 5.53 23.02
N LEU A 359 10.27 5.18 22.96
CA LEU A 359 9.51 4.64 24.08
C LEU A 359 9.13 3.19 23.81
N ILE A 360 9.53 2.28 24.72
CA ILE A 360 9.19 0.86 24.66
C ILE A 360 8.42 0.49 25.92
N THR A 361 7.24 -0.10 25.73
CA THR A 361 6.34 -0.50 26.82
C THR A 361 5.64 -1.82 26.52
N ASP A 362 5.27 -2.58 27.55
CA ASP A 362 4.29 -3.68 27.47
C ASP A 362 2.98 -3.34 28.18
N ASN A 363 2.78 -2.05 28.51
CA ASN A 363 1.66 -1.57 29.32
C ASN A 363 0.92 -0.40 28.63
N ASN A 364 -0.12 0.10 29.30
CA ASN A 364 -0.96 1.20 28.79
C ASN A 364 -0.17 2.51 28.69
N ILE A 365 -0.43 3.24 27.60
CA ILE A 365 -0.01 4.63 27.42
C ILE A 365 -1.28 5.49 27.45
N THR A 366 -1.30 6.48 28.32
CA THR A 366 -2.36 7.47 28.41
C THR A 366 -1.86 8.82 27.94
N TYR A 367 -2.58 9.48 27.04
CA TYR A 367 -2.29 10.87 26.68
C TYR A 367 -3.19 11.81 27.46
N SER A 368 -2.59 12.81 28.08
CA SER A 368 -3.27 13.83 28.89
C SER A 368 -2.70 15.22 28.61
N TYR A 369 -3.40 16.26 29.05
CA TYR A 369 -2.93 17.63 29.00
C TYR A 369 -2.92 18.22 30.41
N ASN A 370 -1.73 18.63 30.90
CA ASN A 370 -1.58 19.20 32.24
C ASN A 370 -1.47 20.73 32.22
N GLY A 371 -1.35 21.36 31.06
CA GLY A 371 -1.35 22.82 30.92
C GLY A 371 -0.06 23.52 31.34
N ASN A 372 1.04 22.77 31.50
CA ASN A 372 2.33 23.25 32.01
C ASN A 372 3.40 23.28 30.92
N VAL A 373 3.07 23.76 29.71
CA VAL A 373 4.08 23.82 28.64
C VAL A 373 4.98 25.05 28.78
N GLN A 374 6.18 24.87 29.32
CA GLN A 374 7.35 25.70 28.98
C GLN A 374 8.31 24.91 28.09
N LEU A 375 8.23 25.11 26.78
CA LEU A 375 9.23 24.57 25.84
C LEU A 375 10.45 25.51 25.79
N ASN A 376 11.58 25.04 26.31
CA ASN A 376 12.89 25.63 26.03
C ASN A 376 13.36 25.16 24.64
N ASN A 377 13.06 25.92 23.58
CA ASN A 377 13.86 25.98 22.33
C ASN A 377 13.24 26.88 21.23
N GLY A 378 12.90 28.13 21.53
CA GLY A 378 12.67 29.14 20.49
C GLY A 378 11.45 28.95 19.59
N VAL A 379 10.56 28.00 19.90
CA VAL A 379 9.19 27.95 19.35
C VAL A 379 8.34 28.89 20.21
N PRO A 380 7.71 29.93 19.63
CA PRO A 380 7.03 30.96 20.41
C PRO A 380 5.86 30.37 21.21
N TYR A 381 5.63 30.95 22.40
CA TYR A 381 4.44 30.75 23.22
C TYR A 381 3.17 30.92 22.37
N THR A 382 2.58 29.83 21.95
CA THR A 382 1.17 29.78 21.60
C THR A 382 0.59 28.70 22.47
N THR A 383 -0.42 29.05 23.27
CA THR A 383 -1.36 28.08 23.82
C THR A 383 -1.70 27.09 22.70
N TYR A 384 -1.25 25.85 22.85
CA TYR A 384 -1.43 24.77 21.89
C TYR A 384 -2.87 24.29 21.98
N THR A 385 -3.80 25.19 21.66
CA THR A 385 -5.20 24.91 21.38
C THR A 385 -5.32 24.79 19.87
N ASN A 386 -5.91 23.72 19.37
CA ASN A 386 -6.19 23.56 17.96
C ASN A 386 -7.00 24.78 17.50
N GLN A 387 -6.52 25.49 16.48
CA GLN A 387 -7.11 26.77 16.07
C GLN A 387 -8.53 26.61 15.52
N ASN A 388 -8.90 25.37 15.15
CA ASN A 388 -10.19 25.06 14.56
C ASN A 388 -11.29 24.85 15.61
N ASP A 389 -10.96 24.35 16.80
CA ASP A 389 -11.94 23.96 17.84
C ASP A 389 -11.62 24.48 19.25
N GLY A 390 -10.41 24.98 19.50
CA GLY A 390 -9.95 25.45 20.80
C GLY A 390 -9.50 24.35 21.76
N ASN A 391 -9.46 23.08 21.35
CA ASN A 391 -9.08 21.95 22.20
C ASN A 391 -7.57 21.92 22.43
N PRO A 392 -7.09 21.63 23.66
CA PRO A 392 -5.68 21.38 23.88
C PRO A 392 -5.24 20.10 23.17
N TYR A 393 -3.99 20.07 22.68
CA TYR A 393 -3.41 18.86 22.08
C TYR A 393 -2.19 18.34 22.83
N CYS A 394 -2.05 17.01 22.86
CA CYS A 394 -0.80 16.34 23.19
C CYS A 394 0.03 16.15 21.91
N TYR A 395 1.31 16.53 21.95
CA TYR A 395 2.17 16.56 20.77
C TYR A 395 3.23 15.45 20.81
N LEU A 396 3.27 14.63 19.77
CA LEU A 396 4.32 13.64 19.54
C LEU A 396 5.13 14.06 18.32
N GLN A 397 6.46 14.07 18.45
CA GLN A 397 7.32 14.52 17.36
C GLN A 397 8.62 13.76 17.26
N ASN A 398 8.87 13.24 16.05
CA ASN A 398 10.07 12.49 15.74
C ASN A 398 10.27 11.34 16.74
N ASP A 399 9.20 10.66 17.17
CA ASP A 399 9.25 9.62 18.21
C ASP A 399 9.05 8.23 17.62
N ILE A 400 9.58 7.20 18.29
CA ILE A 400 9.19 5.81 18.04
C ILE A 400 8.55 5.27 19.31
N ILE A 401 7.31 4.82 19.20
CA ILE A 401 6.57 4.21 20.31
C ILE A 401 6.27 2.76 19.96
N ILE A 402 6.82 1.85 20.75
CA ILE A 402 6.66 0.41 20.62
C ILE A 402 5.91 -0.10 21.83
N GLN A 403 4.70 -0.58 21.59
CA GLN A 403 3.96 -1.37 22.54
C GLN A 403 4.19 -2.85 22.21
N GLY A 404 4.51 -3.64 23.23
CA GLY A 404 4.68 -5.08 23.12
C GLY A 404 3.41 -5.84 23.47
N TYR A 405 3.25 -7.03 22.87
CA TYR A 405 2.27 -8.01 23.32
C TYR A 405 2.74 -8.69 24.61
N ASP A 406 1.93 -8.60 25.68
CA ASP A 406 2.15 -9.33 26.92
C ASP A 406 1.32 -10.64 26.91
N ASN A 407 2.02 -11.77 26.79
CA ASN A 407 1.48 -13.12 26.90
C ASN A 407 1.01 -13.49 28.32
N SER A 408 1.41 -12.73 29.35
CA SER A 408 1.24 -13.09 30.76
C SER A 408 -0.14 -12.75 31.32
N SER A 409 -0.97 -12.02 30.58
CA SER A 409 -2.32 -11.60 30.98
C SER A 409 -3.41 -12.08 30.01
N GLU A 410 -3.76 -13.37 30.09
CA GLU A 410 -5.11 -13.82 29.75
C GLU A 410 -6.11 -13.15 30.71
N GLY A 411 -6.62 -11.97 30.34
CA GLY A 411 -7.75 -11.32 31.01
C GLY A 411 -7.47 -9.91 31.57
N ASN A 412 -8.26 -8.95 31.07
CA ASN A 412 -8.56 -7.62 31.61
C ASN A 412 -7.54 -6.48 31.53
N ASN A 413 -6.24 -6.71 31.31
CA ASN A 413 -5.28 -5.61 31.09
C ASN A 413 -4.60 -5.76 29.71
N LYS A 414 -5.35 -5.47 28.66
CA LYS A 414 -4.78 -5.41 27.31
C LYS A 414 -4.02 -4.07 27.18
N PRO A 415 -2.73 -4.06 26.80
CA PRO A 415 -2.00 -2.81 26.58
C PRO A 415 -2.71 -1.97 25.53
N GLN A 416 -3.02 -0.73 25.87
CA GLN A 416 -3.76 0.23 25.03
C GLN A 416 -3.04 1.56 24.96
N ILE A 417 -3.19 2.24 23.82
CA ILE A 417 -3.05 3.68 23.78
C ILE A 417 -4.42 4.27 24.03
N GLY A 418 -4.63 4.88 25.19
CA GLY A 418 -5.83 5.67 25.46
C GLY A 418 -5.52 7.15 25.40
N LEU A 419 -6.20 7.91 24.56
CA LEU A 419 -6.44 9.32 24.89
C LEU A 419 -7.40 9.28 26.08
N VAL A 420 -6.93 9.68 27.26
CA VAL A 420 -7.82 9.86 28.40
C VAL A 420 -7.70 11.32 28.74
N GLY A 421 -8.73 12.08 28.35
CA GLY A 421 -9.06 13.25 29.15
C GLY A 421 -9.41 12.68 30.51
N ASP A 422 -8.57 12.90 31.53
CA ASP A 422 -8.91 12.48 32.88
C ASP A 422 -10.37 12.89 33.14
N ASN A 423 -11.20 11.94 33.58
CA ASN A 423 -12.63 12.11 33.82
C ASN A 423 -12.99 13.22 34.83
N GLU A 424 -11.99 13.96 35.33
CA GLU A 424 -12.14 15.27 35.93
C GLU A 424 -10.98 16.15 35.44
N ALA A 425 -11.18 16.82 34.29
CA ALA A 425 -10.27 17.84 33.81
C ALA A 425 -10.00 18.86 34.92
N GLN A 426 -8.82 18.83 35.52
CA GLN A 426 -8.41 19.75 36.59
C GLN A 426 -8.42 21.23 36.13
N ASN A 427 -8.60 21.49 34.83
CA ASN A 427 -8.58 22.81 34.20
C ASN A 427 -9.78 23.13 33.26
N GLY A 428 -10.87 22.34 33.28
CA GLY A 428 -12.12 22.70 32.57
C GLY A 428 -12.19 22.40 31.06
N TYR A 429 -11.29 21.59 30.50
CA TYR A 429 -11.35 21.10 29.12
C TYR A 429 -11.81 19.63 29.08
N TYR A 430 -12.91 19.32 28.38
CA TYR A 430 -13.50 17.98 28.35
C TYR A 430 -12.80 17.01 27.37
N THR A 431 -11.96 17.52 26.46
CA THR A 431 -11.36 16.73 25.36
C THR A 431 -9.91 17.16 25.11
N VAL A 432 -9.05 16.18 24.80
CA VAL A 432 -7.65 16.39 24.38
C VAL A 432 -7.46 15.78 22.98
N ASP A 433 -6.91 16.56 22.07
CA ASP A 433 -6.52 16.16 20.71
C ASP A 433 -5.14 15.49 20.71
N LEU A 434 -4.90 14.52 19.81
CA LEU A 434 -3.57 13.97 19.57
C LEU A 434 -3.00 14.50 18.26
N TYR A 435 -1.80 15.07 18.30
CA TYR A 435 -1.04 15.41 17.11
C TYR A 435 0.27 14.64 17.08
N THR A 436 0.52 13.92 15.99
CA THR A 436 1.78 13.22 15.75
C THR A 436 2.44 13.75 14.48
N SER A 437 3.76 13.96 14.52
CA SER A 437 4.56 14.39 13.37
C SER A 437 5.88 13.64 13.28
N ASN A 438 6.07 12.93 12.17
CA ASN A 438 7.21 12.01 11.97
C ASN A 438 7.33 11.00 13.12
N THR A 439 6.19 10.48 13.58
CA THR A 439 6.13 9.56 14.72
C THR A 439 5.73 8.18 14.24
N ASP A 440 6.49 7.16 14.60
CA ASP A 440 6.18 5.78 14.26
C ASP A 440 5.58 5.04 15.45
N LEU A 441 4.39 4.47 15.26
CA LEU A 441 3.61 3.81 16.28
C LEU A 441 3.45 2.32 15.95
N PHE A 442 3.92 1.47 16.86
CA PHE A 442 3.70 0.02 16.83
C PHE A 442 2.84 -0.33 18.03
N VAL A 443 1.52 -0.40 17.83
CA VAL A 443 0.55 -0.36 18.94
C VAL A 443 -0.55 -1.39 18.74
N ARG A 444 -1.08 -1.91 19.86
CA ARG A 444 -2.11 -2.93 19.79
C ARG A 444 -3.48 -2.35 19.43
N GLU A 445 -3.83 -1.26 20.10
CA GLU A 445 -5.13 -0.61 20.02
C GLU A 445 -4.96 0.89 20.29
N ILE A 446 -5.71 1.72 19.56
CA ILE A 446 -5.80 3.17 19.79
C ILE A 446 -7.23 3.52 20.20
N ILE A 447 -7.39 4.06 21.40
CA ILE A 447 -8.66 4.55 21.92
C ILE A 447 -8.61 6.07 21.91
N PHE A 448 -9.51 6.70 21.16
CA PHE A 448 -9.60 8.16 21.11
C PHE A 448 -10.65 8.69 22.10
N ASN A 449 -10.50 9.97 22.46
CA ASN A 449 -11.47 10.68 23.28
C ASN A 449 -12.68 11.11 22.43
N ASP A 450 -13.84 11.16 23.07
CA ASP A 450 -15.03 11.75 22.48
C ASP A 450 -14.77 13.21 22.05
N SER A 451 -15.28 13.57 20.87
CA SER A 451 -15.15 14.90 20.27
C SER A 451 -13.71 15.38 20.01
N SER A 452 -12.73 14.48 19.89
CA SER A 452 -11.32 14.82 19.61
C SER A 452 -11.00 14.90 18.12
N ASN A 453 -10.06 15.77 17.76
CA ASN A 453 -9.45 15.87 16.43
C ASN A 453 -8.01 15.35 16.49
N ASN A 454 -7.78 14.22 15.82
CA ASN A 454 -6.50 13.51 15.90
C ASN A 454 -5.79 13.53 14.55
N TYR A 455 -4.52 13.91 14.56
CA TYR A 455 -3.74 14.14 13.35
C TYR A 455 -2.46 13.30 13.36
N PHE A 456 -2.21 12.58 12.27
CA PHE A 456 -1.01 11.77 12.08
C PHE A 456 -0.28 12.20 10.81
N ALA A 457 0.73 13.05 10.95
CA ALA A 457 1.44 13.70 9.85
C ALA A 457 2.81 13.06 9.61
N ASN A 458 3.06 12.57 8.38
CA ASN A 458 4.31 11.91 8.00
C ASN A 458 4.68 10.74 8.93
N SER A 459 3.67 10.01 9.39
CA SER A 459 3.80 9.00 10.46
C SER A 459 3.54 7.60 9.91
N LEU A 460 4.16 6.59 10.52
CA LEU A 460 3.76 5.20 10.38
C LEU A 460 2.91 4.78 11.58
N ALA A 461 1.76 4.16 11.33
CA ALA A 461 0.99 3.48 12.37
C ALA A 461 0.79 2.02 11.98
N TYR A 462 1.39 1.12 12.75
CA TYR A 462 1.19 -0.31 12.67
C TYR A 462 0.30 -0.74 13.84
N ILE A 463 -0.95 -1.06 13.53
CA ILE A 463 -1.98 -1.46 14.50
C ILE A 463 -2.19 -2.96 14.40
N TYR A 464 -1.96 -3.68 15.50
CA TYR A 464 -2.11 -5.14 15.57
C TYR A 464 -3.10 -5.51 16.69
N SER A 465 -4.38 -5.70 16.33
CA SER A 465 -5.41 -6.04 17.31
C SER A 465 -5.59 -7.56 17.45
N ASP A 466 -6.03 -7.98 18.62
CA ASP A 466 -6.30 -9.39 18.97
C ASP A 466 -7.76 -9.75 18.70
N SER A 467 -8.29 -9.31 17.55
CA SER A 467 -9.69 -9.57 17.19
C SER A 467 -9.99 -11.05 16.93
N PHE A 468 -8.95 -11.89 16.93
CA PHE A 468 -9.07 -13.33 16.77
C PHE A 468 -8.09 -14.05 17.71
N PRO A 469 -8.48 -15.13 18.41
CA PRO A 469 -7.49 -15.99 19.05
C PRO A 469 -6.51 -16.43 17.96
N ALA A 470 -5.26 -16.03 18.11
CA ALA A 470 -4.16 -16.07 17.13
C ALA A 470 -4.09 -17.35 16.26
N ASN A 471 -4.68 -18.46 16.70
CA ASN A 471 -4.56 -19.78 16.10
C ASN A 471 -5.47 -20.10 14.91
N LEU A 472 -6.38 -19.21 14.48
CA LEU A 472 -7.34 -19.55 13.41
C LEU A 472 -7.62 -18.35 12.49
N PRO A 473 -7.71 -18.53 11.16
CA PRO A 473 -8.17 -17.47 10.27
C PRO A 473 -9.69 -17.24 10.46
N PRO A 474 -10.20 -16.01 10.24
CA PRO A 474 -11.62 -15.72 10.34
C PRO A 474 -12.45 -16.64 9.43
N THR A 475 -13.51 -17.22 10.00
CA THR A 475 -14.34 -18.22 9.33
C THR A 475 -15.45 -17.61 8.46
N ASN A 476 -15.72 -16.31 8.65
CA ASN A 476 -16.67 -15.54 7.87
C ASN A 476 -16.20 -14.09 7.74
N ASN A 477 -16.81 -13.33 6.83
CA ASN A 477 -16.39 -11.98 6.53
C ASN A 477 -16.73 -10.97 7.64
N LEU A 478 -17.80 -11.15 8.43
CA LEU A 478 -18.22 -10.19 9.45
C LEU A 478 -17.64 -10.45 10.85
N GLN A 479 -16.82 -11.50 11.01
CA GLN A 479 -16.40 -11.98 12.31
C GLN A 479 -15.65 -10.90 13.12
N SER A 480 -14.68 -10.22 12.52
CA SER A 480 -13.92 -9.15 13.19
C SER A 480 -14.84 -8.00 13.64
N ILE A 481 -15.91 -7.68 12.89
CA ILE A 481 -16.93 -6.69 13.31
C ILE A 481 -17.69 -7.20 14.54
N GLN A 482 -18.14 -8.44 14.51
CA GLN A 482 -18.89 -9.02 15.64
C GLN A 482 -18.03 -9.06 16.90
N ASP A 483 -16.76 -9.42 16.77
CA ASP A 483 -15.81 -9.49 17.88
C ASP A 483 -15.55 -8.09 18.46
N CYS A 484 -15.22 -7.11 17.61
CA CYS A 484 -15.09 -5.71 18.03
C CYS A 484 -16.37 -5.14 18.67
N GLN A 485 -17.56 -5.49 18.17
CA GLN A 485 -18.84 -5.06 18.77
C GLN A 485 -19.14 -5.75 20.11
N ASN A 486 -18.71 -7.01 20.28
CA ASN A 486 -18.89 -7.76 21.52
C ASN A 486 -17.89 -7.32 22.59
N ASN A 487 -16.69 -6.90 22.17
CA ASN A 487 -15.62 -6.44 23.04
C ASN A 487 -14.80 -5.37 22.31
N ILE A 488 -14.96 -4.12 22.72
CA ILE A 488 -14.26 -2.97 22.11
C ILE A 488 -12.73 -3.16 22.11
N TYR A 489 -12.20 -3.90 23.07
CA TYR A 489 -10.77 -4.25 23.17
C TYR A 489 -10.31 -5.31 22.16
N GLN A 490 -11.14 -5.59 21.16
CA GLN A 490 -10.83 -6.37 19.96
C GLN A 490 -10.80 -5.48 18.71
N CYS A 491 -11.25 -4.23 18.81
CA CYS A 491 -11.08 -3.24 17.76
C CYS A 491 -9.60 -2.82 17.69
N GLY A 492 -9.12 -2.42 16.52
CA GLY A 492 -7.78 -1.84 16.37
C GLY A 492 -7.77 -0.37 16.74
N TRP A 493 -8.89 0.30 16.51
CA TRP A 493 -9.16 1.58 17.12
C TRP A 493 -10.63 1.67 17.55
N THR A 494 -10.95 2.57 18.47
CA THR A 494 -12.34 2.88 18.88
C THR A 494 -12.39 4.21 19.63
N TYR A 495 -13.56 4.81 19.80
CA TYR A 495 -13.81 5.79 20.86
C TYR A 495 -14.14 5.07 22.18
N TYR A 496 -14.02 5.80 23.29
CA TYR A 496 -14.38 5.31 24.62
C TYR A 496 -15.91 5.34 24.83
N PRO A 497 -16.61 4.20 24.93
CA PRO A 497 -18.05 4.21 25.20
C PRO A 497 -18.24 4.20 26.72
N ASP A 498 -18.44 5.38 27.31
CA ASP A 498 -18.76 5.48 28.75
C ASP A 498 -20.07 4.74 29.11
N TYR A 499 -20.90 4.37 28.13
CA TYR A 499 -22.16 3.65 28.37
C TYR A 499 -22.49 2.58 27.31
N PRO A 500 -22.88 1.35 27.71
CA PRO A 500 -23.09 0.23 26.80
C PRO A 500 -24.40 0.29 25.99
N TYR A 501 -25.12 1.42 25.90
CA TYR A 501 -26.46 1.40 25.28
C TYR A 501 -27.03 2.69 24.65
N TYR A 502 -26.33 3.83 24.55
CA TYR A 502 -26.95 5.05 23.99
C TYR A 502 -26.09 5.85 23.00
N GLN A 503 -26.38 5.60 21.72
CA GLN A 503 -26.63 6.47 20.54
C GLN A 503 -26.31 8.00 20.50
N GLU A 504 -25.52 8.60 21.37
CA GLU A 504 -25.02 9.97 21.13
C GLU A 504 -23.52 9.93 20.80
N GLN A 505 -23.25 9.44 19.58
CA GLN A 505 -21.91 9.40 18.98
C GLN A 505 -21.44 10.82 18.71
N THR A 506 -20.60 11.36 19.58
CA THR A 506 -19.94 12.64 19.31
C THR A 506 -18.60 12.39 18.64
N SER A 507 -18.33 13.19 17.61
CA SER A 507 -17.45 12.86 16.50
C SER A 507 -15.97 12.91 16.86
N GLU A 508 -15.33 11.75 17.01
CA GLU A 508 -13.88 11.67 16.84
C GLU A 508 -13.56 11.83 15.35
N ASN A 509 -12.73 12.83 15.02
CA ASN A 509 -12.20 12.98 13.67
C ASN A 509 -10.75 12.50 13.68
N VAL A 510 -10.44 11.56 12.80
CA VAL A 510 -9.11 10.98 12.72
C VAL A 510 -8.55 11.23 11.32
N TYR A 511 -7.47 12.02 11.27
CA TYR A 511 -6.80 12.46 10.06
C TYR A 511 -5.43 11.81 9.96
N PHE A 512 -5.35 10.69 9.26
CA PHE A 512 -4.08 10.13 8.85
C PHE A 512 -3.60 10.84 7.60
N GLY A 513 -2.39 11.36 7.63
CA GLY A 513 -1.77 11.96 6.46
C GLY A 513 -2.03 13.45 6.29
N ASN A 514 -2.52 14.12 7.33
CA ASN A 514 -2.74 15.56 7.35
C ASN A 514 -2.11 16.19 8.59
N ASP A 515 -1.61 17.41 8.45
CA ASP A 515 -1.17 18.21 9.60
C ASP A 515 -2.36 18.92 10.28
N ILE A 516 -2.09 19.62 11.39
CA ILE A 516 -3.10 20.34 12.19
C ILE A 516 -3.81 21.47 11.41
N ASN A 517 -3.18 21.94 10.32
CA ASN A 517 -3.76 22.94 9.42
C ASN A 517 -4.48 22.29 8.24
N ASN A 518 -4.71 20.97 8.30
CA ASN A 518 -5.25 20.13 7.23
C ASN A 518 -4.42 20.11 5.94
N ASN A 519 -3.14 20.51 5.97
CA ASN A 519 -2.25 20.34 4.83
C ASN A 519 -1.91 18.86 4.65
N LEU A 520 -1.63 18.47 3.40
CA LEU A 520 -1.23 17.11 3.05
C LEU A 520 0.14 16.78 3.67
N ALA A 521 0.18 15.76 4.53
CA ALA A 521 1.37 15.26 5.21
C ALA A 521 1.35 13.72 5.23
N PRO A 522 1.56 13.06 4.07
CA PRO A 522 1.17 11.67 3.81
C PRO A 522 1.69 10.67 4.85
N SER A 523 0.84 9.73 5.26
CA SER A 523 1.15 8.74 6.30
C SER A 523 0.88 7.30 5.84
N LEU A 524 1.55 6.33 6.48
CA LEU A 524 1.37 4.90 6.24
C LEU A 524 0.62 4.27 7.42
N LEU A 525 -0.59 3.79 7.18
CA LEU A 525 -1.37 3.03 8.14
C LEU A 525 -1.40 1.57 7.72
N ILE A 526 -0.81 0.71 8.54
CA ILE A 526 -0.89 -0.75 8.42
C ILE A 526 -1.77 -1.24 9.56
N ASN A 527 -2.81 -1.99 9.20
CA ASN A 527 -3.76 -2.47 10.17
C ASN A 527 -4.10 -3.95 9.96
N ASN A 528 -3.68 -4.76 10.92
CA ASN A 528 -3.72 -6.22 10.82
C ASN A 528 -4.90 -6.79 11.59
N ASN A 529 -5.80 -7.46 10.85
CA ASN A 529 -6.97 -8.16 11.35
C ASN A 529 -7.73 -7.40 12.44
N SER A 530 -8.11 -6.15 12.18
CA SER A 530 -8.86 -5.35 13.14
C SER A 530 -9.99 -4.56 12.50
N VAL A 531 -10.88 -4.08 13.37
CA VAL A 531 -11.94 -3.17 12.99
C VAL A 531 -11.60 -1.77 13.46
N VAL A 532 -11.90 -0.85 12.57
CA VAL A 532 -11.69 0.57 12.71
C VAL A 532 -13.09 1.21 12.82
N LEU A 533 -13.46 1.59 14.04
CA LEU A 533 -14.69 2.34 14.38
C LEU A 533 -14.41 3.83 14.48
N GLY A 534 -15.16 4.67 13.78
CA GLY A 534 -15.03 6.12 13.92
C GLY A 534 -16.17 6.90 13.28
N SER A 535 -16.14 8.22 13.48
CA SER A 535 -17.21 9.11 13.01
C SER A 535 -16.88 9.75 11.65
N SER A 536 -15.67 10.29 11.53
CA SER A 536 -15.10 10.85 10.30
C SER A 536 -13.63 10.45 10.20
N GLU A 537 -13.31 9.73 9.13
CA GLU A 537 -11.93 9.34 8.85
C GLU A 537 -11.42 9.96 7.56
N SER A 538 -10.25 10.60 7.63
CA SER A 538 -9.51 11.01 6.45
C SER A 538 -8.17 10.30 6.41
N PHE A 539 -7.85 9.70 5.26
CA PHE A 539 -6.58 9.03 5.04
C PHE A 539 -5.89 9.60 3.82
N SER A 540 -4.74 10.22 3.99
CA SER A 540 -3.90 10.73 2.93
C SER A 540 -2.58 9.95 2.91
N GLY A 541 -2.37 9.08 1.92
CA GLY A 541 -1.24 8.15 1.89
C GLY A 541 -1.65 6.72 1.58
N ILE A 542 -1.12 5.74 2.32
CA ILE A 542 -1.47 4.31 2.14
C ILE A 542 -2.15 3.80 3.40
N TYR A 543 -3.38 3.33 3.25
CA TYR A 543 -4.01 2.42 4.21
C TYR A 543 -3.86 1.00 3.65
N PHE A 544 -3.04 0.19 4.30
CA PHE A 544 -2.94 -1.24 4.06
C PHE A 544 -3.64 -2.05 5.17
N GLY A 545 -4.82 -2.58 4.88
CA GLY A 545 -5.55 -3.48 5.75
C GLY A 545 -5.24 -4.94 5.40
N GLU A 546 -4.73 -5.70 6.38
CA GLU A 546 -4.43 -7.11 6.23
C GLU A 546 -5.53 -7.99 6.83
N ASP A 547 -5.75 -9.15 6.21
CA ASP A 547 -6.84 -10.08 6.52
C ASP A 547 -8.22 -9.40 6.51
N VAL A 548 -9.06 -9.64 7.52
CA VAL A 548 -10.43 -9.13 7.60
C VAL A 548 -10.39 -7.77 8.31
N ASN A 549 -10.32 -6.71 7.51
CA ASN A 549 -10.30 -5.33 8.00
C ASN A 549 -11.52 -4.52 7.53
N TYR A 550 -12.18 -3.85 8.47
CA TYR A 550 -13.33 -2.99 8.20
C TYR A 550 -13.07 -1.56 8.66
N ILE A 551 -13.41 -0.58 7.82
CA ILE A 551 -13.75 0.76 8.33
C ILE A 551 -15.26 0.78 8.49
N SER A 552 -15.71 0.89 9.73
CA SER A 552 -17.12 1.03 10.09
C SER A 552 -17.35 2.46 10.54
N ARG A 553 -17.87 3.26 9.62
CA ARG A 553 -18.09 4.70 9.80
C ARG A 553 -19.53 5.02 10.14
N TYR A 554 -19.74 6.14 10.82
CA TYR A 554 -21.06 6.71 11.04
C TYR A 554 -21.42 7.87 10.10
N TYR A 555 -20.45 8.66 9.58
CA TYR A 555 -20.75 9.85 8.78
C TYR A 555 -19.93 10.04 7.49
N GLU A 556 -18.59 10.11 7.55
CA GLU A 556 -17.76 10.48 6.38
C GLU A 556 -16.46 9.67 6.31
N ALA A 557 -16.08 9.19 5.13
CA ALA A 557 -14.71 8.70 4.92
C ALA A 557 -14.12 9.26 3.64
N SER A 558 -12.93 9.87 3.76
CA SER A 558 -12.15 10.37 2.65
C SER A 558 -10.81 9.67 2.57
N VAL A 559 -10.40 9.29 1.36
CA VAL A 559 -9.09 8.69 1.11
C VAL A 559 -8.41 9.47 0.00
N ASN A 560 -7.29 10.13 0.28
CA ASN A 560 -6.41 10.80 -0.68
C ASN A 560 -5.13 9.98 -0.87
N GLY A 561 -5.19 8.87 -1.59
CA GLY A 561 -4.06 7.94 -1.73
C GLY A 561 -4.48 6.54 -2.17
N PHE A 562 -4.08 5.51 -1.42
CA PHE A 562 -4.48 4.12 -1.64
C PHE A 562 -5.15 3.51 -0.43
N LEU A 563 -6.21 2.74 -0.69
CA LEU A 563 -6.80 1.83 0.27
C LEU A 563 -6.66 0.39 -0.26
N VAL A 564 -5.92 -0.43 0.48
CA VAL A 564 -5.59 -1.81 0.12
C VAL A 564 -6.20 -2.73 1.16
N ARG A 565 -6.88 -3.78 0.70
CA ARG A 565 -7.58 -4.74 1.55
C ARG A 565 -7.19 -6.17 1.19
N ASN A 566 -6.27 -6.76 1.97
CA ASN A 566 -5.70 -8.08 1.70
C ASN A 566 -6.54 -9.24 2.27
N PHE A 567 -7.83 -9.26 1.97
CA PHE A 567 -8.77 -10.28 2.47
C PHE A 567 -8.37 -11.71 2.06
N PRO A 568 -8.73 -12.73 2.86
CA PRO A 568 -8.58 -14.12 2.43
C PRO A 568 -9.35 -14.39 1.12
N PRO A 569 -8.78 -15.11 0.14
CA PRO A 569 -9.38 -15.29 -1.19
C PRO A 569 -10.78 -15.95 -1.18
N ASN A 570 -11.10 -16.71 -0.13
CA ASN A 570 -12.36 -17.42 0.07
C ASN A 570 -13.44 -16.55 0.74
N LEU A 571 -13.11 -15.35 1.20
CA LEU A 571 -14.05 -14.42 1.81
C LEU A 571 -14.49 -13.36 0.80
N SER A 572 -15.67 -12.80 1.03
CA SER A 572 -16.20 -11.69 0.24
C SER A 572 -16.40 -10.46 1.12
N LEU A 573 -16.01 -9.30 0.62
CA LEU A 573 -16.26 -8.04 1.30
C LEU A 573 -17.58 -7.44 0.81
N ASN A 574 -18.43 -7.01 1.74
CA ASN A 574 -19.58 -6.18 1.43
C ASN A 574 -19.23 -4.74 1.79
N ILE A 575 -19.30 -3.84 0.82
CA ILE A 575 -19.06 -2.42 1.03
C ILE A 575 -20.28 -1.60 0.66
N GLN A 576 -20.50 -0.55 1.41
CA GLN A 576 -21.50 0.46 1.11
C GLN A 576 -20.80 1.80 0.96
N PHE A 577 -20.94 2.42 -0.21
CA PHE A 577 -20.55 3.79 -0.44
C PHE A 577 -21.78 4.68 -0.32
N ASP A 578 -21.66 5.78 0.42
CA ASP A 578 -22.71 6.78 0.65
C ASP A 578 -22.28 8.12 0.05
N ASN A 579 -23.19 9.10 0.08
CA ASN A 579 -22.95 10.43 -0.49
C ASN A 579 -21.68 11.14 0.00
N ASN A 580 -21.18 10.76 1.18
CA ASN A 580 -20.04 11.39 1.84
C ASN A 580 -18.72 10.64 1.58
N THR A 581 -18.77 9.50 0.88
CA THR A 581 -17.55 8.79 0.48
C THR A 581 -16.80 9.60 -0.57
N ASN A 582 -15.54 9.93 -0.32
CA ASN A 582 -14.69 10.55 -1.34
C ASN A 582 -13.29 9.96 -1.35
N PHE A 583 -13.04 9.04 -2.27
CA PHE A 583 -11.71 8.48 -2.50
C PHE A 583 -11.12 9.11 -3.76
N GLN A 584 -9.90 9.61 -3.64
CA GLN A 584 -9.17 10.28 -4.68
C GLN A 584 -7.72 9.80 -4.67
N PHE A 585 -7.24 9.41 -5.84
CA PHE A 585 -5.85 9.09 -6.03
C PHE A 585 -4.99 10.37 -6.05
N ASN A 586 -3.84 10.32 -5.38
CA ASN A 586 -2.87 11.41 -5.31
C ASN A 586 -1.44 10.85 -5.46
N LYS A 587 -0.81 11.07 -6.61
CA LYS A 587 0.54 10.54 -6.90
C LYS A 587 1.58 11.14 -5.97
N SER A 588 1.50 12.44 -5.69
CA SER A 588 2.46 13.14 -4.84
C SER A 588 2.47 12.57 -3.42
N ALA A 589 1.30 12.21 -2.88
CA ALA A 589 1.20 11.61 -1.56
C ALA A 589 1.97 10.28 -1.47
N ILE A 590 1.82 9.41 -2.47
CA ILE A 590 2.48 8.10 -2.47
C ILE A 590 3.98 8.22 -2.74
N ASN A 591 4.37 9.11 -3.64
CA ASN A 591 5.79 9.33 -3.91
C ASN A 591 6.51 9.91 -2.69
N ALA A 592 5.84 10.76 -1.89
CA ALA A 592 6.39 11.22 -0.61
C ALA A 592 6.64 10.03 0.34
N LEU A 593 5.67 9.11 0.46
CA LEU A 593 5.85 7.89 1.26
C LEU A 593 6.99 7.00 0.75
N SER A 594 7.19 6.87 -0.56
CA SER A 594 8.30 6.08 -1.10
C SER A 594 9.68 6.69 -0.86
N ASN A 595 9.75 8.00 -0.60
CA ASN A 595 10.99 8.66 -0.21
C ASN A 595 11.26 8.51 1.29
N GLU A 596 10.22 8.42 2.10
CA GLU A 596 10.30 8.24 3.55
C GLU A 596 10.58 6.77 3.93
N PHE A 597 9.77 5.86 3.38
CA PHE A 597 9.84 4.43 3.66
C PHE A 597 10.42 3.69 2.46
N TRP A 598 11.67 3.24 2.58
CA TRP A 598 12.41 2.55 1.50
C TRP A 598 11.68 1.29 0.97
N PHE A 599 10.86 0.67 1.82
CA PHE A 599 10.10 -0.52 1.48
C PHE A 599 8.78 -0.20 0.76
N VAL A 600 8.40 1.06 0.55
CA VAL A 600 7.22 1.45 -0.23
C VAL A 600 7.60 1.63 -1.71
N GLN A 601 6.80 1.07 -2.62
CA GLN A 601 7.03 1.24 -4.06
C GLN A 601 6.53 2.61 -4.56
N PRO A 602 7.31 3.32 -5.40
CA PRO A 602 6.81 4.50 -6.09
C PRO A 602 5.75 4.12 -7.13
N VAL A 603 4.79 5.02 -7.37
CA VAL A 603 3.72 4.77 -8.33
C VAL A 603 4.17 5.06 -9.75
N GLN A 604 3.99 4.07 -10.62
CA GLN A 604 4.05 4.24 -12.07
C GLN A 604 2.64 4.38 -12.64
N CYS A 605 2.37 5.46 -13.35
CA CYS A 605 1.05 5.75 -13.90
C CYS A 605 0.83 5.07 -15.24
N VAL A 606 -0.43 4.86 -15.63
CA VAL A 606 -0.85 4.31 -16.94
C VAL A 606 -0.28 5.12 -18.13
N GLN A 607 0.13 6.38 -17.90
CA GLN A 607 0.74 7.26 -18.91
C GLN A 607 2.21 7.63 -18.63
N ASP A 608 2.83 7.12 -17.57
CA ASP A 608 4.27 7.34 -17.32
C ASP A 608 5.07 6.54 -18.35
N ASN A 609 5.39 7.20 -19.46
CA ASN A 609 6.21 6.75 -20.59
C ASN A 609 5.56 5.70 -21.52
N PRO A 610 5.19 6.06 -22.77
CA PRO A 610 4.64 5.14 -23.78
C PRO A 610 5.68 4.15 -24.35
N GLN A 611 6.82 3.98 -23.68
CA GLN A 611 7.86 3.03 -24.05
C GLN A 611 7.84 1.85 -23.06
N PRO A 612 6.88 0.91 -23.17
CA PRO A 612 7.08 -0.39 -22.57
C PRO A 612 8.40 -0.92 -23.13
N TYR A 613 9.22 -1.54 -22.30
CA TYR A 613 10.35 -2.34 -22.78
C TYR A 613 9.78 -3.50 -23.60
N THR A 614 9.46 -3.23 -24.86
CA THR A 614 8.80 -4.16 -25.76
C THR A 614 9.90 -4.87 -26.52
N GLN A 615 10.15 -6.14 -26.22
CA GLN A 615 10.98 -6.98 -27.07
C GLN A 615 10.06 -7.73 -28.03
N MET A 616 10.12 -7.36 -29.31
CA MET A 616 9.39 -8.04 -30.38
C MET A 616 10.22 -9.24 -30.85
N ILE A 617 9.63 -10.43 -30.85
CA ILE A 617 10.26 -11.64 -31.37
C ILE A 617 9.35 -12.18 -32.47
N GLN A 618 9.80 -12.13 -33.72
CA GLN A 618 9.06 -12.67 -34.88
C GLN A 618 9.40 -14.16 -35.01
N THR A 619 8.43 -15.06 -34.77
CA THR A 619 8.73 -16.48 -34.53
C THR A 619 8.22 -17.49 -35.55
N GLU A 620 7.38 -17.17 -36.56
CA GLU A 620 7.01 -18.22 -37.54
C GLU A 620 6.52 -17.71 -38.91
N LEU A 621 7.03 -18.36 -39.97
CA LEU A 621 6.75 -18.10 -41.39
C LEU A 621 6.15 -19.38 -42.01
N THR A 622 4.87 -19.34 -42.41
CA THR A 622 4.31 -20.39 -43.29
C THR A 622 3.44 -19.76 -44.38
N ALA A 623 3.91 -19.85 -45.62
CA ALA A 623 3.12 -19.59 -46.83
C ALA A 623 2.80 -20.93 -47.49
N TYR A 624 1.51 -21.24 -47.70
CA TYR A 624 1.06 -22.36 -48.52
C TYR A 624 0.46 -21.87 -49.84
#